data_AF-A0A4R6YHA6-F1
#
_entry.id   AF-A0A4R6YHA6-F1
#
_cell.length_a   1.000
_cell.length_b   1.000
_cell.length_c   1.000
_cell.angle_alpha   90.00
_cell.angle_beta   90.00
_cell.angle_gamma   90.00
#
_symmetry.space_group_name_H-M   'P 1'
#
loop_
_entity.id
_entity.type
_entity.pdbx_description
1 polymer ?
#
loop_
_entity_poly.entity_id
_entity_poly.type
_entity_poly.pdbx_seq_one_letter_code
_entity_poly.pdbx_strand_id
1 'polypeptide(L)'
;MNGLRFEGLGGAVTVVLAGEPLQMMASHRQLWPWSVESGGLLFAPSVGSSDGVVPVSVATPPHPTDRAARSWLKLDHDRCQREIHEQFALGLHFVGYWHTHPELRPSLSSQDRAALRPLHDDPGIDLSRLVMVVIGGSRQRLGVQVSILDRPTRTVHELTAVGEHLAAGTASFLSSS
;
A
#
# COMPACT_ATOMS: atom_id res chain seq x y z
N MET A 1 9.19 7.19 -11.63
CA MET A 1 9.91 7.54 -10.37
C MET A 1 10.83 6.39 -10.00
N ASN A 2 11.92 6.61 -9.25
CA ASN A 2 12.66 5.48 -8.68
C ASN A 2 11.81 4.79 -7.60
N GLY A 3 12.01 3.49 -7.41
CA GLY A 3 11.31 2.74 -6.38
C GLY A 3 11.69 3.16 -4.95
N LEU A 4 10.85 2.80 -3.97
CA LEU A 4 11.09 3.06 -2.55
C LEU A 4 11.39 1.77 -1.82
N ARG A 5 12.23 1.85 -0.79
CA ARG A 5 12.55 0.72 0.09
C ARG A 5 12.19 1.07 1.52
N PHE A 6 11.45 0.17 2.17
CA PHE A 6 11.01 0.28 3.56
C PHE A 6 11.48 -0.95 4.32
N GLU A 7 12.19 -0.75 5.42
CA GLU A 7 12.71 -1.84 6.26
C GLU A 7 11.96 -1.87 7.58
N GLY A 8 11.38 -3.01 7.92
CA GLY A 8 10.64 -3.23 9.16
C GLY A 8 11.15 -4.45 9.93
N LEU A 9 10.64 -4.63 11.14
CA LEU A 9 10.97 -5.78 12.00
C LEU A 9 12.49 -5.96 12.21
N GLY A 10 13.22 -4.86 12.42
CA GLY A 10 14.68 -4.91 12.60
C GLY A 10 15.43 -5.39 11.35
N GLY A 11 14.87 -5.16 10.15
CA GLY A 11 15.43 -5.59 8.87
C GLY A 11 14.97 -6.96 8.40
N ALA A 12 14.18 -7.67 9.21
CA ALA A 12 13.66 -9.00 8.84
C ALA A 12 12.66 -8.97 7.68
N VAL A 13 12.02 -7.82 7.43
CA VAL A 13 11.14 -7.63 6.27
C VAL A 13 11.47 -6.32 5.58
N THR A 14 11.62 -6.39 4.26
CA THR A 14 11.77 -5.22 3.41
C THR A 14 10.64 -5.16 2.40
N VAL A 15 9.89 -4.06 2.36
CA VAL A 15 8.96 -3.77 1.26
C VAL A 15 9.65 -2.88 0.24
N VAL A 16 9.66 -3.29 -1.02
CA VAL A 16 10.20 -2.50 -2.14
C VAL A 16 9.05 -2.14 -3.06
N LEU A 17 8.70 -0.86 -3.12
CA LEU A 17 7.70 -0.34 -4.07
C LEU A 17 8.39 0.01 -5.37
N ALA A 18 8.07 -0.68 -6.47
CA ALA A 18 8.59 -0.36 -7.78
C ALA A 18 8.12 1.04 -8.24
N GLY A 19 8.89 1.63 -9.16
CA GLY A 19 8.67 3.02 -9.61
C GLY A 19 7.32 3.26 -10.28
N GLU A 20 6.85 2.29 -11.06
CA GLU A 20 5.58 2.35 -11.79
C GLU A 20 4.36 2.29 -10.86
N PRO A 21 4.16 1.27 -9.99
CA PRO A 21 3.03 1.25 -9.07
C PRO A 21 3.05 2.46 -8.12
N LEU A 22 4.23 2.87 -7.65
CA LEU A 22 4.36 4.07 -6.83
C LEU A 22 3.89 5.34 -7.55
N GLN A 23 4.26 5.51 -8.82
CA GLN A 23 3.84 6.66 -9.62
C GLN A 23 2.33 6.63 -9.88
N MET A 24 1.77 5.45 -10.16
CA MET A 24 0.33 5.26 -10.33
C MET A 24 -0.40 5.69 -9.06
N MET A 25 -0.07 5.12 -7.89
CA MET A 25 -0.73 5.48 -6.63
C MET A 25 -0.55 6.97 -6.28
N ALA A 26 0.65 7.53 -6.51
CA ALA A 26 0.93 8.95 -6.30
C ALA A 26 0.11 9.89 -7.20
N SER A 27 -0.33 9.43 -8.38
CA SER A 27 -1.18 10.21 -9.27
C SER A 27 -2.62 10.38 -8.74
N HIS A 28 -3.05 9.52 -7.82
CA HIS A 28 -4.39 9.53 -7.21
C HIS A 28 -4.49 10.29 -5.89
N ARG A 29 -3.43 10.99 -5.45
CA ARG A 29 -3.41 11.77 -4.19
C ARG A 29 -4.63 12.68 -4.04
N GLN A 30 -5.15 12.76 -2.82
CA GLN A 30 -6.28 13.62 -2.44
C GLN A 30 -5.85 15.09 -2.25
N LEU A 31 -5.57 15.76 -3.37
CA LEU A 31 -5.01 17.13 -3.35
C LEU A 31 -6.04 18.22 -3.08
N TRP A 32 -7.33 17.93 -3.21
CA TRP A 32 -8.40 18.93 -3.09
C TRP A 32 -9.37 18.57 -1.96
N PRO A 33 -10.05 19.55 -1.34
CA PRO A 33 -11.02 19.30 -0.28
C PRO A 33 -12.17 18.33 -0.66
N TRP A 34 -12.51 18.26 -1.94
CA TRP A 34 -13.54 17.35 -2.48
C TRP A 34 -12.97 16.04 -3.04
N SER A 35 -11.64 15.83 -2.98
CA SER A 35 -11.04 14.57 -3.43
C SER A 35 -11.46 13.43 -2.51
N VAL A 36 -12.02 12.38 -3.09
CA VAL A 36 -12.39 11.15 -2.37
C VAL A 36 -11.18 10.23 -2.22
N GLU A 37 -11.24 9.37 -1.22
CA GLU A 37 -10.29 8.29 -1.05
C GLU A 37 -10.29 7.38 -2.27
N SER A 38 -9.10 6.95 -2.68
CA SER A 38 -8.87 6.05 -3.81
C SER A 38 -7.93 4.95 -3.36
N GLY A 39 -8.02 3.77 -3.97
CA GLY A 39 -7.16 2.67 -3.58
C GLY A 39 -7.29 1.47 -4.50
N GLY A 40 -6.69 0.36 -4.11
CA GLY A 40 -6.67 -0.86 -4.89
C GLY A 40 -5.80 -1.94 -4.25
N LEU A 41 -5.38 -2.90 -5.07
CA LEU A 41 -4.62 -4.08 -4.68
C LEU A 41 -3.14 -3.91 -5.02
N LEU A 42 -2.29 -4.65 -4.31
CA LEU A 42 -0.85 -4.70 -4.49
C LEU A 42 -0.41 -6.13 -4.80
N PHE A 43 0.52 -6.27 -5.74
CA PHE A 43 1.02 -7.57 -6.19
C PHE A 43 2.55 -7.63 -6.29
N ALA A 44 3.08 -8.82 -6.07
CA ALA A 44 4.51 -9.13 -6.15
C ALA A 44 4.75 -10.46 -6.90
N PRO A 45 5.86 -10.60 -7.65
CA PRO A 45 6.22 -11.86 -8.32
C PRO A 45 6.66 -12.96 -7.34
N SER A 46 6.93 -12.59 -6.08
CA SER A 46 7.33 -13.52 -5.04
C SER A 46 6.86 -13.02 -3.68
N VAL A 47 6.40 -13.95 -2.83
CA VAL A 47 6.04 -13.67 -1.44
C VAL A 47 6.84 -14.62 -0.55
N GLY A 48 7.38 -14.11 0.56
CA GLY A 48 8.04 -14.96 1.55
C GLY A 48 9.40 -15.51 1.11
N SER A 49 10.11 -14.79 0.24
CA SER A 49 11.51 -15.06 -0.07
C SER A 49 12.35 -15.15 1.22
N SER A 50 13.35 -16.03 1.25
CA SER A 50 14.19 -16.24 2.44
C SER A 50 14.96 -15.00 2.89
N ASP A 51 15.07 -14.00 2.03
CA ASP A 51 15.69 -12.70 2.28
C ASP A 51 14.72 -11.67 2.92
N GLY A 52 13.45 -12.03 3.12
CA GLY A 52 12.44 -11.15 3.71
C GLY A 52 11.97 -10.01 2.80
N VAL A 53 12.27 -10.05 1.51
CA VAL A 53 11.92 -8.97 0.57
C VAL A 53 10.54 -9.21 -0.05
N VAL A 54 9.70 -8.17 -0.05
CA VAL A 54 8.41 -8.10 -0.74
C VAL A 54 8.51 -7.06 -1.87
N PRO A 55 8.78 -7.48 -3.11
CA PRO A 55 8.90 -6.57 -4.26
C PRO A 55 7.52 -6.26 -4.86
N VAL A 56 6.88 -5.20 -4.37
CA VAL A 56 5.61 -4.71 -4.92
C VAL A 56 5.87 -4.13 -6.31
N SER A 57 5.45 -4.87 -7.33
CA SER A 57 5.74 -4.59 -8.73
C SER A 57 4.50 -4.08 -9.49
N VAL A 58 3.30 -4.44 -9.02
CA VAL A 58 2.04 -4.04 -9.63
C VAL A 58 1.09 -3.52 -8.55
N ALA A 59 0.36 -2.47 -8.89
CA ALA A 59 -0.75 -1.96 -8.11
C ALA A 59 -1.94 -1.76 -9.05
N THR A 60 -3.14 -2.16 -8.63
CA THR A 60 -4.34 -1.91 -9.45
C THR A 60 -4.79 -0.47 -9.29
N PRO A 61 -5.27 0.18 -10.37
CA PRO A 61 -5.84 1.52 -10.28
C PRO A 61 -7.17 1.50 -9.51
N PRO A 62 -7.62 2.65 -8.99
CA PRO A 62 -8.97 2.78 -8.43
C PRO A 62 -10.02 2.41 -9.47
N HIS A 63 -11.11 1.78 -9.03
CA HIS A 63 -12.14 1.28 -9.94
C HIS A 63 -13.49 1.97 -9.73
N PRO A 64 -14.28 2.21 -10.79
CA PRO A 64 -15.60 2.86 -10.67
C PRO A 64 -16.62 2.13 -9.80
N THR A 65 -16.43 0.83 -9.53
CA THR A 65 -17.33 0.06 -8.65
C THR A 65 -16.98 0.16 -7.16
N ASP A 66 -15.82 0.77 -6.84
CA ASP A 66 -15.46 1.10 -5.47
C ASP A 66 -16.38 2.18 -4.93
N ARG A 67 -16.63 2.13 -3.62
CA ARG A 67 -17.37 3.18 -2.92
C ARG A 67 -16.41 3.94 -2.03
N ALA A 68 -16.42 5.25 -2.12
CA ALA A 68 -15.53 6.08 -1.32
C ALA A 68 -16.20 7.39 -0.92
N ALA A 69 -15.71 7.94 0.19
CA ALA A 69 -15.84 9.35 0.49
C ALA A 69 -14.45 9.91 0.81
N ARG A 70 -14.39 11.12 1.38
CA ARG A 70 -13.12 11.79 1.67
C ARG A 70 -12.20 11.01 2.64
N SER A 71 -12.77 10.21 3.53
CA SER A 71 -12.04 9.53 4.62
C SER A 71 -12.48 8.09 4.83
N TRP A 72 -13.05 7.46 3.81
CA TRP A 72 -13.26 6.02 3.80
C TRP A 72 -13.30 5.50 2.37
N LEU A 73 -12.78 4.28 2.20
CA LEU A 73 -12.85 3.50 0.99
C LEU A 73 -13.41 2.11 1.29
N LYS A 74 -14.30 1.65 0.41
CA LYS A 74 -14.78 0.28 0.36
C LYS A 74 -14.55 -0.26 -1.04
N LEU A 75 -13.56 -1.13 -1.15
CA LEU A 75 -13.27 -1.83 -2.39
C LEU A 75 -14.40 -2.81 -2.74
N ASP A 76 -14.75 -2.90 -4.02
CA ASP A 76 -15.60 -3.96 -4.55
C ASP A 76 -14.89 -5.31 -4.41
N HIS A 77 -15.41 -6.15 -3.52
CA HIS A 77 -14.83 -7.44 -3.16
C HIS A 77 -14.80 -8.43 -4.32
N ASP A 78 -15.89 -8.55 -5.07
CA ASP A 78 -15.98 -9.52 -6.17
C ASP A 78 -15.04 -9.14 -7.31
N ARG A 79 -14.90 -7.83 -7.57
CA ARG A 79 -13.88 -7.33 -8.49
C ARG A 79 -12.47 -7.61 -7.97
N CYS A 80 -12.18 -7.32 -6.70
CA CYS A 80 -10.87 -7.62 -6.11
C CYS A 80 -10.49 -9.10 -6.26
N GLN A 81 -11.41 -10.01 -5.97
CA GLN A 81 -11.15 -11.45 -6.10
C GLN A 81 -10.83 -11.87 -7.54
N ARG A 82 -11.52 -11.28 -8.53
CA ARG A 82 -11.18 -11.50 -9.95
C ARG A 82 -9.79 -10.98 -10.28
N GLU A 83 -9.46 -9.75 -9.89
CA GLU A 83 -8.12 -9.17 -10.10
C GLU A 83 -7.03 -10.04 -9.44
N ILE A 84 -7.29 -10.57 -8.24
CA ILE A 84 -6.37 -11.50 -7.56
C ILE A 84 -6.14 -12.75 -8.40
N HIS A 85 -7.20 -13.38 -8.90
CA HIS A 85 -7.07 -14.58 -9.73
C HIS A 85 -6.39 -14.30 -11.08
N GLU A 86 -6.71 -13.18 -11.73
CA GLU A 86 -6.11 -12.77 -12.99
C GLU A 86 -4.61 -12.52 -12.86
N GLN A 87 -4.19 -11.79 -11.81
CA GLN A 87 -2.77 -11.54 -11.54
C GLN A 87 -2.05 -12.83 -11.13
N PHE A 88 -2.69 -13.70 -10.34
CA PHE A 88 -2.12 -14.98 -9.96
C PHE A 88 -1.86 -15.88 -11.18
N ALA A 89 -2.75 -15.88 -12.17
CA ALA A 89 -2.55 -16.58 -13.44
C ALA A 89 -1.33 -16.07 -14.24
N LEU A 90 -0.87 -14.84 -13.95
CA LEU A 90 0.33 -14.23 -14.52
C LEU A 90 1.59 -14.42 -13.63
N GLY A 91 1.49 -15.20 -12.55
CA GLY A 91 2.58 -15.42 -11.60
C GLY A 91 2.78 -14.27 -10.59
N LEU A 92 1.78 -13.39 -10.45
CA LEU A 92 1.79 -12.29 -9.49
C LEU A 92 0.89 -12.62 -8.31
N HIS A 93 1.46 -12.55 -7.11
CA HIS A 93 0.77 -12.85 -5.87
C HIS A 93 0.22 -11.58 -5.25
N PHE A 94 -1.03 -11.64 -4.81
CA PHE A 94 -1.59 -10.61 -3.94
C PHE A 94 -0.74 -10.47 -2.68
N VAL A 95 -0.42 -9.23 -2.29
CA VAL A 95 0.35 -8.95 -1.07
C VAL A 95 -0.31 -7.93 -0.15
N GLY A 96 -1.40 -7.28 -0.58
CA GLY A 96 -2.16 -6.37 0.25
C GLY A 96 -2.79 -5.21 -0.52
N TYR A 97 -3.03 -4.10 0.16
CA TYR A 97 -3.86 -3.01 -0.35
C TYR A 97 -3.12 -1.68 -0.34
N TRP A 98 -3.60 -0.75 -1.14
CA TRP A 98 -3.22 0.65 -1.03
C TRP A 98 -4.44 1.55 -1.00
N HIS A 99 -4.30 2.71 -0.37
CA HIS A 99 -5.28 3.78 -0.43
C HIS A 99 -4.65 5.15 -0.25
N THR A 100 -5.42 6.21 -0.47
CA THR A 100 -4.97 7.59 -0.34
C THR A 100 -5.47 8.22 0.93
N HIS A 101 -4.77 9.23 1.42
CA HIS A 101 -5.19 10.05 2.55
C HIS A 101 -4.88 11.52 2.22
N PRO A 102 -5.71 12.50 2.62
CA PRO A 102 -5.46 13.92 2.36
C PRO A 102 -4.29 14.50 3.17
N GLU A 103 -3.80 13.78 4.18
CA GLU A 103 -2.73 14.21 5.08
C GLU A 103 -1.39 14.37 4.35
N LEU A 104 -0.64 15.41 4.71
CA LEU A 104 0.73 15.62 4.20
C LEU A 104 1.67 14.47 4.61
N ARG A 105 1.46 13.93 5.81
CA ARG A 105 2.17 12.79 6.38
C ARG A 105 1.10 11.70 6.62
N PRO A 106 0.91 10.77 5.68
CA PRO A 106 -0.14 9.77 5.82
C PRO A 106 0.17 8.85 6.99
N SER A 107 -0.90 8.37 7.62
CA SER A 107 -0.86 7.31 8.62
C SER A 107 -2.13 6.47 8.53
N LEU A 108 -2.11 5.25 9.06
CA LEU A 108 -3.31 4.44 9.20
C LEU A 108 -4.26 5.11 10.19
N SER A 109 -5.48 5.37 9.73
CA SER A 109 -6.57 5.88 10.54
C SER A 109 -7.04 4.82 11.56
N SER A 110 -7.85 5.24 12.53
CA SER A 110 -8.49 4.29 13.44
C SER A 110 -9.45 3.34 12.70
N GLN A 111 -10.04 3.79 11.61
CA GLN A 111 -10.94 3.01 10.76
C GLN A 111 -10.16 1.98 9.95
N ASP A 112 -8.99 2.35 9.42
CA ASP A 112 -8.11 1.43 8.70
C ASP A 112 -7.68 0.30 9.62
N ARG A 113 -7.21 0.62 10.83
CA ARG A 113 -6.81 -0.37 11.84
C ARG A 113 -7.96 -1.29 12.22
N ALA A 114 -9.18 -0.76 12.30
CA ALA A 114 -10.36 -1.58 12.55
C ALA A 114 -10.65 -2.53 11.38
N ALA A 115 -10.49 -2.07 10.14
CA ALA A 115 -10.63 -2.88 8.92
C ALA A 115 -9.55 -3.95 8.77
N LEU A 116 -8.38 -3.78 9.39
CA LEU A 116 -7.34 -4.82 9.45
C LEU A 116 -7.67 -5.96 10.42
N ARG A 117 -8.53 -5.73 11.44
CA ARG A 117 -8.81 -6.74 12.46
C ARG A 117 -9.36 -8.05 11.86
N PRO A 118 -10.40 -8.03 11.00
CA PRO A 118 -10.92 -9.26 10.39
C PRO A 118 -9.88 -9.98 9.51
N LEU A 119 -8.94 -9.25 8.89
CA LEU A 119 -7.95 -9.84 8.00
C LEU A 119 -6.96 -10.77 8.72
N HIS A 120 -6.80 -10.65 10.04
CA HIS A 120 -5.96 -11.56 10.82
C HIS A 120 -6.43 -13.00 10.75
N ASP A 121 -7.75 -13.21 10.69
CA ASP A 121 -8.37 -14.52 10.82
C ASP A 121 -9.06 -14.94 9.53
N ASP A 122 -8.93 -14.16 8.45
CA ASP A 122 -9.53 -14.46 7.17
C ASP A 122 -8.87 -15.70 6.53
N PRO A 123 -9.59 -16.83 6.41
CA PRO A 123 -9.04 -18.04 5.80
C PRO A 123 -8.89 -17.91 4.28
N GLY A 124 -9.54 -16.91 3.65
CA GLY A 124 -9.39 -16.61 2.22
C GLY A 124 -8.09 -15.87 1.89
N ILE A 125 -7.33 -15.45 2.90
CA ILE A 125 -6.01 -14.84 2.71
C ILE A 125 -4.96 -15.86 3.15
N ASP A 126 -4.19 -16.40 2.22
CA ASP A 126 -3.08 -17.32 2.52
C ASP A 126 -1.73 -16.58 2.58
N LEU A 127 -1.72 -15.47 3.32
CA LEU A 127 -0.54 -14.64 3.53
C LEU A 127 -0.30 -14.52 5.03
N SER A 128 0.93 -14.79 5.47
CA SER A 128 1.36 -14.51 6.85
C SER A 128 1.51 -13.00 7.10
N ARG A 129 1.77 -12.22 6.05
CA ARG A 129 1.95 -10.77 6.11
C ARG A 129 1.19 -10.07 4.99
N LEU A 130 0.48 -9.00 5.35
CA LEU A 130 -0.19 -8.12 4.39
C LEU A 130 0.46 -6.73 4.40
N VAL A 131 0.68 -6.18 3.22
CA VAL A 131 1.23 -4.83 3.02
C VAL A 131 0.08 -3.85 2.82
N MET A 132 0.07 -2.78 3.60
CA MET A 132 -0.84 -1.65 3.43
C MET A 132 -0.02 -0.43 3.03
N VAL A 133 -0.37 0.22 1.93
CA VAL A 133 0.29 1.47 1.49
C VAL A 133 -0.69 2.62 1.57
N VAL A 134 -0.38 3.65 2.35
CA VAL A 134 -1.16 4.88 2.39
C VAL A 134 -0.38 5.99 1.69
N ILE A 135 -0.98 6.55 0.65
CA ILE A 135 -0.43 7.65 -0.12
C ILE A 135 -1.07 8.96 0.30
N GLY A 136 -0.25 9.89 0.78
CA GLY A 136 -0.66 11.25 1.10
C GLY A 136 0.24 12.28 0.45
N GLY A 137 0.16 13.50 0.96
CA GLY A 137 1.06 14.58 0.58
C GLY A 137 0.38 15.80 0.00
N SER A 138 1.16 16.59 -0.73
CA SER A 138 0.71 17.78 -1.46
C SER A 138 1.16 17.69 -2.92
N ARG A 139 0.93 18.74 -3.72
CA ARG A 139 1.48 18.82 -5.08
C ARG A 139 3.01 18.69 -5.09
N GLN A 140 3.66 19.26 -4.07
CA GLN A 140 5.12 19.34 -3.97
C GLN A 140 5.74 18.24 -3.10
N ARG A 141 4.97 17.51 -2.29
CA ARG A 141 5.51 16.47 -1.39
C ARG A 141 4.74 15.17 -1.54
N LEU A 142 5.45 14.05 -1.59
CA LEU A 142 4.84 12.73 -1.50
C LEU A 142 5.04 12.18 -0.09
N GLY A 143 3.95 11.88 0.58
CA GLY A 143 3.97 11.06 1.78
C GLY A 143 3.61 9.63 1.41
N VAL A 144 4.39 8.67 1.89
CA VAL A 144 4.11 7.24 1.77
C VAL A 144 4.25 6.62 3.14
N GLN A 145 3.17 5.99 3.61
CA GLN A 145 3.21 5.12 4.77
C GLN A 145 3.05 3.68 4.27
N VAL A 146 3.92 2.80 4.73
CA VAL A 146 3.82 1.36 4.52
C VAL A 146 3.60 0.73 5.87
N SER A 147 2.52 -0.04 6.01
CA SER A 147 2.25 -0.82 7.21
C SER A 147 2.25 -2.31 6.87
N ILE A 148 2.88 -3.12 7.71
CA ILE A 148 2.87 -4.58 7.59
C ILE A 148 1.99 -5.13 8.69
N LEU A 149 0.90 -5.79 8.29
CA LEU A 149 0.09 -6.61 9.18
C LEU A 149 0.75 -7.98 9.30
N ASP A 150 1.31 -8.30 10.45
CA ASP A 150 1.85 -9.63 10.76
C ASP A 150 0.74 -10.46 11.41
N ARG A 151 0.17 -11.41 10.65
CA ARG A 151 -1.03 -12.14 11.07
C ARG A 151 -0.77 -13.13 12.21
N PRO A 152 0.33 -13.92 12.23
CA PRO A 152 0.68 -14.77 13.35
C PRO A 152 0.76 -14.04 14.71
N THR A 153 1.33 -12.85 14.72
CA THR A 153 1.55 -12.04 15.95
C THR A 153 0.43 -11.03 16.21
N ARG A 154 -0.43 -10.81 15.21
CA ARG A 154 -1.50 -9.79 15.20
C ARG A 154 -1.00 -8.37 15.44
N THR A 155 0.20 -8.07 14.98
CA THR A 155 0.83 -6.75 15.11
C THR A 155 0.82 -6.00 13.78
N VAL A 156 0.78 -4.66 13.88
CA VAL A 156 0.94 -3.76 12.74
C VAL A 156 2.25 -3.00 12.92
N HIS A 157 3.13 -3.10 11.92
CA HIS A 157 4.42 -2.41 11.90
C HIS A 157 4.38 -1.30 10.86
N GLU A 158 4.57 -0.05 11.26
CA GLU A 158 4.43 1.11 10.38
C GLU A 158 5.78 1.71 10.05
N LEU A 159 5.97 2.01 8.77
CA LEU A 159 7.17 2.56 8.19
C LEU A 159 6.76 3.76 7.34
N THR A 160 7.37 4.91 7.57
CA THR A 160 6.97 6.15 6.86
C THR A 160 8.15 6.74 6.12
N ALA A 161 7.88 7.21 4.91
CA ALA A 161 8.83 7.86 4.04
C ALA A 161 8.16 9.11 3.44
N VAL A 162 8.79 10.27 3.60
CA VAL A 162 8.30 11.54 3.05
C VAL A 162 9.39 12.17 2.17
N GLY A 163 9.03 12.52 0.94
CA GLY A 163 9.95 13.11 -0.04
C GLY A 163 9.46 14.45 -0.61
N GLU A 164 10.40 15.27 -1.05
CA GLU A 164 10.14 16.53 -1.77
C GLU A 164 10.16 16.32 -3.29
N HIS A 165 9.32 17.07 -3.99
CA HIS A 165 9.18 17.23 -5.44
C HIS A 165 9.43 15.95 -6.27
N LEU A 166 8.36 15.24 -6.62
CA LEU A 166 8.37 14.14 -7.59
C LEU A 166 8.54 14.64 -9.04
N ALA A 167 9.65 15.31 -9.35
CA ALA A 167 10.14 15.33 -10.73
C ALA A 167 11.02 14.09 -10.91
N ALA A 168 11.14 13.60 -12.15
CA ALA A 168 11.89 12.39 -12.47
C ALA A 168 13.34 12.47 -11.94
N GLY A 169 13.62 11.82 -10.81
CA GLY A 169 14.96 11.70 -10.24
C GLY A 169 14.96 11.65 -8.71
N THR A 170 15.30 10.48 -8.17
CA THR A 170 15.74 10.22 -6.78
C THR A 170 15.12 11.09 -5.67
N ALA A 171 14.04 10.60 -5.05
CA ALA A 171 13.66 11.06 -3.72
C ALA A 171 14.53 10.33 -2.68
N SER A 172 15.27 11.09 -1.87
CA SER A 172 15.93 10.57 -0.68
C SER A 172 14.91 10.55 0.46
N PHE A 173 14.69 9.38 1.05
CA PHE A 173 13.73 9.20 2.14
C PHE A 173 14.46 9.16 3.47
N LEU A 174 14.08 10.05 4.39
CA LEU A 174 14.47 9.96 5.78
C LEU A 174 13.45 9.04 6.48
N SER A 175 13.87 7.82 6.80
CA SER A 175 13.17 6.99 7.77
C SER A 175 13.28 7.68 9.14
N SER A 176 12.15 7.95 9.79
CA SER A 176 12.16 8.31 11.21
C SER A 176 11.95 7.03 12.01
N SER A 177 12.99 6.61 12.73
CA SER A 177 12.96 5.53 13.71
C SER A 177 12.03 5.82 14.88
#